data_AF-A0A7V1ZHH5-F1
#
_entry.id   AF-A0A7V1ZHH5-F1
#
_cell.length_a   1.000
_cell.length_b   1.000
_cell.length_c   1.000
_cell.angle_alpha   90.00
_cell.angle_beta   90.00
_cell.angle_gamma   90.00
#
_symmetry.space_group_name_H-M   'P 1'
#
loop_
_entity.id
_entity.type
_entity.pdbx_description
1 polymer ?
#
loop_
_entity_poly.entity_id
_entity_poly.type
_entity_poly.pdbx_seq_one_letter_code
_entity_poly.pdbx_strand_id
1 'polypeptide(L)'
;KTPLMVVQGANDPRVKKSESDQIVVALRDKGFAVEYLLADDEGHGFARPVNQMAMFAAVEKFLAKHLGGRYQADMPPDVAKRLAEITVDVSKVEKPKKIQVQAKPAVHVALLPGTFRYSLRVEAQGQSQSFESAISVQEKDNAWVVTETLKLPQGEVSDTAEVSKADLTLLRRSVNQGPLSLTAHFEKEKITGTMTMAGQSKPFEIALSGPVMADGPATGPTLVALAQQGGESWTFFRADLLRQQAQPCQVTILGEETVAWESSSVPTTKLEMVCGEGEDRFTFWVDRSRNVLLKSSGQSARMGGVTIHRTLLP
;
A
#
# COMPACT_ATOMS: atom_id res chain seq x y z
N LYS A 1 33.57 -21.27 0.15
CA LYS A 1 32.33 -20.49 0.34
C LYS A 1 32.50 -19.19 -0.43
N THR A 2 31.54 -18.80 -1.29
CA THR A 2 31.64 -17.60 -2.11
C THR A 2 30.84 -16.46 -1.45
N PRO A 3 31.45 -15.29 -1.21
CA PRO A 3 30.75 -14.14 -0.64
C PRO A 3 29.78 -13.52 -1.66
N LEU A 4 28.70 -12.91 -1.20
CA LEU A 4 27.73 -12.22 -2.06
C LEU A 4 27.47 -10.79 -1.56
N MET A 5 27.44 -9.82 -2.46
CA MET A 5 26.90 -8.49 -2.18
C MET A 5 25.59 -8.31 -2.94
N VAL A 6 24.55 -7.87 -2.25
CA VAL A 6 23.22 -7.59 -2.81
C VAL A 6 23.02 -6.08 -2.83
N VAL A 7 22.44 -5.56 -3.91
CA VAL A 7 22.08 -4.14 -4.05
C VAL A 7 20.65 -4.07 -4.59
N GLN A 8 19.79 -3.31 -3.92
CA GLN A 8 18.36 -3.24 -4.23
C GLN A 8 17.82 -1.82 -4.05
N GLY A 9 16.98 -1.36 -4.98
CA GLY A 9 16.11 -0.20 -4.73
C GLY A 9 14.80 -0.65 -4.09
N ALA A 10 14.36 0.06 -3.05
CA ALA A 10 13.15 -0.30 -2.30
C ALA A 10 11.87 -0.18 -3.15
N ASN A 11 11.88 0.68 -4.17
CA ASN A 11 10.73 0.94 -5.05
C ASN A 11 10.89 0.27 -6.43
N ASP A 12 11.70 -0.78 -6.55
CA ASP A 12 11.87 -1.51 -7.81
C ASP A 12 10.54 -2.13 -8.27
N PRO A 13 9.95 -1.67 -9.40
CA PRO A 13 8.68 -2.18 -9.88
C PRO A 13 8.80 -3.54 -10.59
N ARG A 14 10.02 -4.02 -10.84
CA ARG A 14 10.31 -5.25 -11.59
C ARG A 14 10.71 -6.40 -10.67
N VAL A 15 11.63 -6.15 -9.74
CA VAL A 15 12.13 -7.15 -8.79
C VAL A 15 11.94 -6.64 -7.37
N LYS A 16 11.02 -7.26 -6.64
CA LYS A 16 10.64 -6.80 -5.30
C LYS A 16 11.82 -6.94 -4.35
N LYS A 17 11.90 -6.01 -3.39
CA LYS A 17 12.85 -6.09 -2.26
C LYS A 17 12.82 -7.45 -1.55
N SER A 18 11.64 -8.05 -1.44
CA SER A 18 11.44 -9.36 -0.83
C SER A 18 12.27 -10.48 -1.47
N GLU A 19 12.62 -10.39 -2.75
CA GLU A 19 13.51 -11.35 -3.42
C GLU A 19 14.94 -11.23 -2.88
N SER A 20 15.44 -10.00 -2.76
CA SER A 20 16.75 -9.70 -2.17
C SER A 20 16.82 -10.11 -0.69
N ASP A 21 15.78 -9.80 0.10
CA ASP A 21 15.71 -10.20 1.51
C ASP A 21 15.78 -11.72 1.70
N GLN A 22 15.08 -12.48 0.85
CA GLN A 22 15.08 -13.94 0.90
C GLN A 22 16.49 -14.52 0.64
N ILE A 23 17.22 -13.98 -0.34
CA ILE A 23 18.61 -14.38 -0.64
C ILE A 23 19.52 -14.06 0.55
N VAL A 24 19.44 -12.84 1.07
CA VAL A 24 20.28 -12.36 2.18
C VAL A 24 20.08 -13.22 3.42
N VAL A 25 18.82 -13.48 3.80
CA VAL A 25 18.51 -14.33 4.96
C VAL A 25 18.99 -15.76 4.73
N ALA A 26 18.73 -16.35 3.56
CA ALA A 26 19.13 -17.72 3.28
C ALA A 26 20.66 -17.92 3.32
N LEU A 27 21.44 -16.94 2.86
CA LEU A 27 22.90 -16.99 2.91
C LEU A 27 23.45 -16.74 4.31
N ARG A 28 22.90 -15.75 5.03
CA ARG A 28 23.23 -15.47 6.43
C ARG A 28 23.02 -16.72 7.30
N ASP A 29 21.84 -17.33 7.21
CA ASP A 29 21.48 -18.50 8.04
C ASP A 29 22.37 -19.73 7.73
N LYS A 30 22.95 -19.80 6.52
CA LYS A 30 23.92 -20.82 6.13
C LYS A 30 25.39 -20.45 6.46
N GLY A 31 25.61 -19.30 7.10
CA GLY A 31 26.95 -18.82 7.47
C GLY A 31 27.83 -18.48 6.26
N PHE A 32 27.25 -17.90 5.21
CA PHE A 32 27.98 -17.27 4.11
C PHE A 32 28.19 -15.78 4.42
N ALA A 33 29.29 -15.22 3.94
CA ALA A 33 29.52 -13.77 3.99
C ALA A 33 28.57 -13.10 2.98
N VAL A 34 27.65 -12.28 3.47
CA VAL A 34 26.71 -11.53 2.65
C VAL A 34 26.67 -10.08 3.11
N GLU A 35 26.73 -9.14 2.17
CA GLU A 35 26.61 -7.70 2.38
C GLU A 35 25.39 -7.19 1.60
N TYR A 36 24.68 -6.17 2.11
CA TYR A 36 23.43 -5.72 1.52
C TYR A 36 23.29 -4.19 1.54
N LEU A 37 23.04 -3.59 0.36
CA LEU A 37 22.64 -2.20 0.21
C LEU A 37 21.18 -2.09 -0.23
N LEU A 38 20.42 -1.25 0.46
CA LEU A 38 19.04 -0.94 0.15
C LEU A 38 18.83 0.58 0.11
N ALA A 39 18.56 1.13 -1.07
CA ALA A 39 18.21 2.53 -1.21
C ALA A 39 16.68 2.71 -1.22
N ASP A 40 16.16 3.46 -0.25
CA ASP A 40 14.74 3.75 -0.06
C ASP A 40 14.16 4.71 -1.13
N ASP A 41 15.02 5.43 -1.84
CA ASP A 41 14.66 6.43 -2.86
C ASP A 41 14.99 5.99 -4.30
N GLU A 42 15.25 4.68 -4.50
CA GLU A 42 15.60 4.08 -5.81
C GLU A 42 14.62 3.00 -6.24
N GLY A 43 14.62 2.72 -7.55
CA GLY A 43 13.83 1.68 -8.20
C GLY A 43 14.70 0.51 -8.72
N HIS A 44 14.49 0.10 -9.97
CA HIS A 44 15.17 -1.06 -10.56
C HIS A 44 16.69 -0.91 -10.77
N GLY A 45 17.17 0.32 -10.76
CA GLY A 45 18.59 0.63 -10.77
C GLY A 45 18.79 1.95 -10.05
N PHE A 46 20.01 2.21 -9.60
CA PHE A 46 20.32 3.46 -8.93
C PHE A 46 20.47 4.56 -9.97
N ALA A 47 19.52 5.49 -10.00
CA ALA A 47 19.54 6.63 -10.92
C ALA A 47 20.24 7.84 -10.30
N ARG A 48 20.14 8.04 -8.99
CA ARG A 48 20.68 9.23 -8.32
C ARG A 48 22.21 9.14 -8.24
N PRO A 49 22.96 10.20 -8.62
CA PRO A 49 24.42 10.16 -8.61
C PRO A 49 25.03 9.78 -7.27
N VAL A 50 24.51 10.31 -6.16
CA VAL A 50 25.00 10.01 -4.81
C VAL A 50 24.85 8.52 -4.45
N ASN A 51 23.73 7.90 -4.84
CA ASN A 51 23.46 6.48 -4.62
C ASN A 51 24.38 5.61 -5.50
N GLN A 52 24.57 5.98 -6.77
CA GLN A 52 25.50 5.29 -7.65
C GLN A 52 26.94 5.31 -7.11
N MET A 53 27.42 6.49 -6.67
CA MET A 53 28.75 6.63 -6.09
C MET A 53 28.91 5.79 -4.82
N ALA A 54 27.92 5.82 -3.92
CA ALA A 54 27.91 5.00 -2.71
C ALA A 54 27.94 3.50 -3.04
N MET A 55 27.11 3.06 -3.99
CA MET A 55 27.09 1.67 -4.47
C MET A 55 28.44 1.25 -5.03
N PHE A 56 29.02 2.02 -5.95
CA PHE A 56 30.31 1.66 -6.56
C PHE A 56 31.45 1.66 -5.55
N ALA A 57 31.50 2.60 -4.60
CA ALA A 57 32.50 2.59 -3.53
C ALA A 57 32.40 1.32 -2.67
N ALA A 58 31.19 0.88 -2.34
CA ALA A 58 30.98 -0.36 -1.61
C ALA A 58 31.31 -1.61 -2.42
N VAL A 59 30.93 -1.65 -3.70
CA VAL A 59 31.28 -2.75 -4.63
C VAL A 59 32.79 -2.86 -4.79
N GLU A 60 33.49 -1.74 -4.99
CA GLU A 60 34.95 -1.71 -5.11
C GLU A 60 35.62 -2.28 -3.84
N LYS A 61 35.17 -1.82 -2.65
CA LYS A 61 35.65 -2.33 -1.37
C LYS A 61 35.35 -3.82 -1.17
N PHE A 62 34.15 -4.28 -1.53
CA PHE A 62 33.74 -5.68 -1.43
C PHE A 62 34.60 -6.58 -2.34
N LEU A 63 34.79 -6.18 -3.58
CA LEU A 63 35.63 -6.90 -4.54
C LEU A 63 37.10 -6.91 -4.08
N ALA A 64 37.64 -5.79 -3.62
CA ALA A 64 39.01 -5.73 -3.11
C ALA A 64 39.23 -6.64 -1.89
N LYS A 65 38.26 -6.72 -0.98
CA LYS A 65 38.29 -7.62 0.19
C LYS A 65 38.31 -9.10 -0.19
N HIS A 66 37.63 -9.49 -1.26
CA HIS A 66 37.40 -10.91 -1.59
C HIS A 66 38.18 -11.43 -2.80
N LEU A 67 38.59 -10.55 -3.71
CA LEU A 67 39.38 -10.86 -4.90
C LEU A 67 40.76 -10.22 -4.87
N GLY A 68 41.03 -9.33 -3.91
CA GLY A 68 42.25 -8.52 -3.86
C GLY A 68 42.19 -7.29 -4.76
N GLY A 69 43.26 -6.49 -4.75
CA GLY A 69 43.36 -5.26 -5.52
C GLY A 69 43.26 -4.00 -4.66
N ARG A 70 43.26 -2.84 -5.32
CA ARG A 70 43.11 -1.53 -4.68
C ARG A 70 41.64 -1.14 -4.72
N TYR A 71 41.21 -0.41 -3.68
CA TYR A 71 39.95 0.32 -3.69
C TYR A 71 40.18 1.73 -3.14
N GLN A 72 39.30 2.67 -3.48
CA GLN A 72 39.34 4.01 -2.93
C GLN A 72 38.68 4.03 -1.54
N ALA A 73 39.46 4.31 -0.49
CA ALA A 73 38.93 4.38 0.87
C ALA A 73 38.17 5.69 1.14
N ASP A 74 38.61 6.76 0.49
CA ASP A 74 38.12 8.12 0.72
C ASP A 74 36.94 8.41 -0.21
N MET A 75 35.94 9.12 0.27
CA MET A 75 34.82 9.57 -0.56
C MET A 75 34.27 10.89 -0.04
N PRO A 76 33.56 11.67 -0.88
CA PRO A 76 32.87 12.87 -0.45
C PRO A 76 31.97 12.63 0.78
N PRO A 77 31.84 13.59 1.71
CA PRO A 77 31.09 13.40 2.96
C PRO A 77 29.61 13.01 2.75
N ASP A 78 28.97 13.55 1.72
CA ASP A 78 27.61 13.22 1.32
C ASP A 78 27.47 11.77 0.84
N VAL A 79 28.45 11.28 0.07
CA VAL A 79 28.50 9.88 -0.39
C VAL A 79 28.75 8.94 0.79
N ALA A 80 29.68 9.27 1.70
CA ALA A 80 29.95 8.47 2.90
C ALA A 80 28.71 8.37 3.80
N LYS A 81 28.03 9.50 4.02
CA LYS A 81 26.78 9.55 4.76
C LYS A 81 25.72 8.68 4.09
N ARG A 82 25.53 8.83 2.77
CA ARG A 82 24.51 8.05 2.06
C ARG A 82 24.81 6.55 2.06
N LEU A 83 26.08 6.16 1.89
CA LEU A 83 26.49 4.77 2.00
C LEU A 83 26.13 4.18 3.36
N ALA A 84 26.37 4.92 4.45
CA ALA A 84 25.98 4.48 5.79
C ALA A 84 24.46 4.33 5.94
N GLU A 85 23.67 5.23 5.37
CA GLU A 85 22.20 5.17 5.40
C GLU A 85 21.63 3.96 4.65
N ILE A 86 22.19 3.63 3.48
CA ILE A 86 21.69 2.52 2.64
C ILE A 86 22.32 1.17 2.97
N THR A 87 23.35 1.12 3.82
CA THR A 87 23.97 -0.13 4.26
C THR A 87 23.07 -0.84 5.26
N VAL A 88 22.64 -2.05 4.92
CA VAL A 88 21.72 -2.83 5.74
C VAL A 88 22.48 -3.71 6.72
N ASP A 89 22.08 -3.66 8.00
CA ASP A 89 22.48 -4.66 8.99
C ASP A 89 21.79 -6.00 8.69
N VAL A 90 22.52 -6.89 8.02
CA VAL A 90 22.04 -8.21 7.60
C VAL A 90 21.52 -9.06 8.77
N SER A 91 22.03 -8.85 9.99
CA SER A 91 21.55 -9.58 11.17
C SER A 91 20.08 -9.27 11.50
N LYS A 92 19.58 -8.10 11.08
CA LYS A 92 18.21 -7.62 11.30
C LYS A 92 17.26 -7.87 10.13
N VAL A 93 17.75 -8.41 9.01
CA VAL A 93 16.90 -8.70 7.86
C VAL A 93 16.03 -9.93 8.17
N GLU A 94 14.72 -9.78 8.02
CA GLU A 94 13.76 -10.87 8.17
C GLU A 94 13.23 -11.31 6.82
N LYS A 95 12.81 -12.58 6.70
CA LYS A 95 12.06 -13.01 5.51
C LYS A 95 10.73 -12.25 5.47
N PRO A 96 10.22 -11.93 4.26
CA PRO A 96 8.88 -11.40 4.13
C PRO A 96 7.88 -12.31 4.84
N LYS A 97 7.15 -11.75 5.81
CA LYS A 97 6.06 -12.47 6.46
C LYS A 97 4.94 -12.57 5.45
N LYS A 98 4.72 -13.78 4.93
CA LYS A 98 3.54 -14.05 4.09
C LYS A 98 2.30 -13.76 4.92
N ILE A 99 1.52 -12.79 4.48
CA ILE A 99 0.23 -12.48 5.11
C ILE A 99 -0.69 -13.65 4.81
N GLN A 100 -0.99 -14.46 5.82
CA GLN A 100 -1.96 -15.53 5.73
C GLN A 100 -3.32 -14.99 6.15
N VAL A 101 -4.28 -15.02 5.23
CA VAL A 101 -5.67 -14.63 5.52
C VAL A 101 -6.33 -15.77 6.29
N GLN A 102 -6.59 -15.56 7.57
CA GLN A 102 -7.18 -16.61 8.44
C GLN A 102 -8.71 -16.62 8.35
N ALA A 103 -9.35 -15.55 8.82
CA ALA A 103 -10.79 -15.36 8.77
C ALA A 103 -11.10 -13.86 8.68
N LYS A 104 -12.22 -13.53 8.02
CA LYS A 104 -12.71 -12.16 8.01
C LYS A 104 -13.10 -11.74 9.44
N PRO A 105 -12.81 -10.49 9.85
CA PRO A 105 -13.35 -9.99 11.09
C PRO A 105 -14.87 -10.04 11.08
N ALA A 106 -15.46 -10.30 12.25
CA ALA A 106 -16.89 -10.14 12.44
C ALA A 106 -17.30 -8.69 12.18
N VAL A 107 -18.59 -8.45 11.94
CA VAL A 107 -19.12 -7.10 11.68
C VAL A 107 -20.21 -6.82 12.69
N HIS A 108 -19.93 -5.94 13.65
CA HIS A 108 -20.84 -5.60 14.76
C HIS A 108 -21.34 -4.15 14.70
N VAL A 109 -20.77 -3.33 13.81
CA VAL A 109 -21.15 -1.92 13.64
C VAL A 109 -21.46 -1.65 12.18
N ALA A 110 -22.61 -1.02 11.93
CA ALA A 110 -23.04 -0.60 10.60
C ALA A 110 -22.16 0.55 10.07
N LEU A 111 -22.05 0.66 8.74
CA LEU A 111 -21.45 1.83 8.13
C LEU A 111 -22.34 3.06 8.39
N LEU A 112 -21.72 4.22 8.62
CA LEU A 112 -22.46 5.46 8.83
C LEU A 112 -23.00 5.98 7.49
N PRO A 113 -24.32 6.02 7.26
CA PRO A 113 -24.88 6.59 6.04
C PRO A 113 -24.64 8.10 5.97
N GLY A 114 -24.40 8.62 4.77
CA GLY A 114 -24.18 10.06 4.57
C GLY A 114 -23.19 10.35 3.46
N THR A 115 -22.86 11.63 3.31
CA THR A 115 -21.85 12.10 2.34
C THR A 115 -20.73 12.79 3.08
N PHE A 116 -19.51 12.30 2.90
CA PHE A 116 -18.30 12.77 3.56
C PHE A 116 -17.37 13.37 2.51
N ARG A 117 -16.99 14.63 2.68
CA ARG A 117 -16.08 15.32 1.74
C ARG A 117 -14.67 15.24 2.24
N TYR A 118 -13.72 15.09 1.33
CA TYR A 118 -12.31 14.96 1.66
C TYR A 118 -11.45 15.85 0.78
N SER A 119 -10.42 16.43 1.37
CA SER A 119 -9.26 16.92 0.62
C SER A 119 -8.33 15.75 0.35
N LEU A 120 -8.06 15.49 -0.92
CA LEU A 120 -7.13 14.47 -1.41
C LEU A 120 -5.88 15.17 -1.94
N ARG A 121 -4.74 14.98 -1.29
CA ARG A 121 -3.43 15.43 -1.78
C ARG A 121 -2.64 14.24 -2.29
N VAL A 122 -2.19 14.33 -3.54
CA VAL A 122 -1.45 13.29 -4.24
C VAL A 122 -0.06 13.81 -4.54
N GLU A 123 0.96 13.05 -4.15
CA GLU A 123 2.36 13.37 -4.36
C GLU A 123 3.03 12.33 -5.25
N ALA A 124 3.55 12.79 -6.37
CA ALA A 124 4.19 11.96 -7.37
C ALA A 124 5.41 12.70 -7.94
N GLN A 125 6.57 12.04 -7.99
CA GLN A 125 7.77 12.58 -8.65
C GLN A 125 8.16 14.00 -8.19
N GLY A 126 7.97 14.32 -6.90
CA GLY A 126 8.27 15.64 -6.33
C GLY A 126 7.24 16.73 -6.61
N GLN A 127 6.15 16.42 -7.32
CA GLN A 127 5.00 17.31 -7.48
C GLN A 127 3.87 16.91 -6.53
N SER A 128 3.12 17.92 -6.05
CA SER A 128 1.95 17.74 -5.19
C SER A 128 0.75 18.40 -5.84
N GLN A 129 -0.36 17.67 -5.94
CA GLN A 129 -1.65 18.18 -6.42
C GLN A 129 -2.76 17.85 -5.43
N SER A 130 -3.70 18.77 -5.25
CA SER A 130 -4.83 18.60 -4.35
C SER A 130 -6.14 18.60 -5.11
N PHE A 131 -7.05 17.74 -4.68
CA PHE A 131 -8.38 17.56 -5.25
C PHE A 131 -9.40 17.46 -4.11
N GLU A 132 -10.67 17.70 -4.42
CA GLU A 132 -11.76 17.37 -3.52
C GLU A 132 -12.46 16.09 -3.99
N SER A 133 -12.69 15.18 -3.06
CA SER A 133 -13.52 13.99 -3.29
C SER A 133 -14.69 13.94 -2.31
N ALA A 134 -15.75 13.23 -2.71
CA ALA A 134 -16.91 12.98 -1.87
C ALA A 134 -17.18 11.48 -1.82
N ILE A 135 -17.30 10.92 -0.62
CA ILE A 135 -17.70 9.53 -0.39
C ILE A 135 -19.14 9.55 0.12
N SER A 136 -20.07 8.98 -0.67
CA SER A 136 -21.45 8.75 -0.27
C SER A 136 -21.61 7.29 0.19
N VAL A 137 -22.18 7.09 1.37
CA VAL A 137 -22.54 5.78 1.93
C VAL A 137 -24.06 5.71 1.98
N GLN A 138 -24.63 4.75 1.25
CA GLN A 138 -26.08 4.57 1.15
C GLN A 138 -26.46 3.14 1.50
N GLU A 139 -27.58 3.01 2.19
CA GLU A 139 -28.16 1.72 2.52
C GLU A 139 -29.00 1.21 1.34
N LYS A 140 -28.79 -0.04 0.91
CA LYS A 140 -29.60 -0.66 -0.15
C LYS A 140 -29.77 -2.15 0.10
N ASP A 141 -31.00 -2.59 0.34
CA ASP A 141 -31.33 -4.00 0.58
C ASP A 141 -30.43 -4.63 1.66
N ASN A 142 -29.65 -5.66 1.32
CA ASN A 142 -28.69 -6.32 2.22
C ASN A 142 -27.24 -5.83 2.02
N ALA A 143 -27.05 -4.67 1.38
CA ALA A 143 -25.75 -4.09 1.07
C ALA A 143 -25.65 -2.61 1.44
N TRP A 144 -24.41 -2.15 1.59
CA TRP A 144 -24.02 -0.75 1.56
C TRP A 144 -23.51 -0.42 0.17
N VAL A 145 -24.00 0.67 -0.41
CA VAL A 145 -23.46 1.22 -1.66
C VAL A 145 -22.60 2.41 -1.28
N VAL A 146 -21.29 2.28 -1.49
CA VAL A 146 -20.31 3.32 -1.20
C VAL A 146 -19.75 3.86 -2.50
N THR A 147 -20.01 5.12 -2.79
CA THR A 147 -19.56 5.80 -4.02
C THR A 147 -18.59 6.91 -3.69
N GLU A 148 -17.38 6.86 -4.25
CA GLU A 148 -16.48 8.00 -4.28
C GLU A 148 -16.59 8.73 -5.62
N THR A 149 -16.77 10.03 -5.55
CA THR A 149 -16.73 10.94 -6.70
C THR A 149 -15.57 11.90 -6.53
N LEU A 150 -14.70 11.99 -7.53
CA LEU A 150 -13.57 12.91 -7.60
C LEU A 150 -13.75 13.85 -8.79
N LYS A 151 -13.79 15.15 -8.54
CA LYS A 151 -13.93 16.16 -9.60
C LYS A 151 -12.55 16.57 -10.10
N LEU A 152 -12.22 16.21 -11.33
CA LEU A 152 -10.97 16.62 -11.98
C LEU A 152 -11.27 17.66 -13.07
N PRO A 153 -10.29 18.52 -13.45
CA PRO A 153 -10.46 19.47 -14.54
C PRO A 153 -10.84 18.81 -15.88
N GLN A 154 -10.45 17.55 -16.08
CA GLN A 154 -10.64 16.79 -17.32
C GLN A 154 -11.95 15.99 -17.33
N GLY A 155 -12.71 15.99 -16.23
CA GLY A 155 -13.93 15.21 -16.08
C GLY A 155 -14.11 14.68 -14.66
N GLU A 156 -15.30 14.14 -14.41
CA GLU A 156 -15.61 13.50 -13.14
C GLU A 156 -15.15 12.02 -13.16
N VAL A 157 -14.56 11.58 -12.06
CA VAL A 157 -14.21 10.18 -11.81
C VAL A 157 -15.16 9.64 -10.75
N SER A 158 -15.66 8.43 -10.96
CA SER A 158 -16.49 7.74 -9.97
C SER A 158 -16.01 6.31 -9.75
N ASP A 159 -16.05 5.87 -8.49
CA ASP A 159 -15.82 4.49 -8.07
C ASP A 159 -16.94 4.11 -7.10
N THR A 160 -17.61 3.01 -7.35
CA THR A 160 -18.72 2.51 -6.53
C THR A 160 -18.44 1.09 -6.08
N ALA A 161 -18.49 0.86 -4.78
CA ALA A 161 -18.39 -0.45 -4.16
C ALA A 161 -19.72 -0.81 -3.50
N GLU A 162 -20.27 -1.97 -3.84
CA GLU A 162 -21.38 -2.59 -3.14
C GLU A 162 -20.84 -3.63 -2.15
N VAL A 163 -21.15 -3.48 -0.87
CA VAL A 163 -20.56 -4.26 0.22
C VAL A 163 -21.66 -4.89 1.06
N SER A 164 -21.55 -6.19 1.33
CA SER A 164 -22.48 -6.94 2.18
C SER A 164 -22.58 -6.35 3.58
N LYS A 165 -23.80 -6.16 4.08
CA LYS A 165 -24.04 -5.73 5.47
C LYS A 165 -23.65 -6.77 6.50
N ALA A 166 -23.68 -8.05 6.13
CA ALA A 166 -23.47 -9.15 7.07
C ALA A 166 -22.00 -9.29 7.50
N ASP A 167 -21.08 -9.08 6.57
CA ASP A 167 -19.67 -9.45 6.73
C ASP A 167 -18.68 -8.54 5.99
N LEU A 168 -19.16 -7.41 5.47
CA LEU A 168 -18.38 -6.44 4.68
C LEU A 168 -17.67 -7.06 3.46
N THR A 169 -18.18 -8.18 2.94
CA THR A 169 -17.74 -8.75 1.67
C THR A 169 -18.05 -7.78 0.54
N LEU A 170 -17.04 -7.46 -0.28
CA LEU A 170 -17.25 -6.73 -1.51
C LEU A 170 -18.06 -7.62 -2.46
N LEU A 171 -19.19 -7.14 -2.97
CA LEU A 171 -20.11 -7.86 -3.85
C LEU A 171 -19.94 -7.40 -5.29
N ARG A 172 -19.79 -6.09 -5.48
CA ARG A 172 -19.62 -5.47 -6.79
C ARG A 172 -18.71 -4.25 -6.67
N ARG A 173 -17.91 -3.98 -7.70
CA ARG A 173 -17.21 -2.71 -7.86
C ARG A 173 -17.39 -2.20 -9.28
N SER A 174 -17.63 -0.90 -9.42
CA SER A 174 -17.76 -0.23 -10.71
C SER A 174 -16.91 1.03 -10.71
N VAL A 175 -15.99 1.15 -11.66
CA VAL A 175 -15.12 2.30 -11.80
C VAL A 175 -15.42 2.96 -13.14
N ASN A 176 -15.52 4.28 -13.16
CA ASN A 176 -15.63 5.08 -14.36
C ASN A 176 -14.67 6.28 -14.27
N GLN A 177 -13.66 6.28 -15.14
CA GLN A 177 -12.58 7.25 -15.16
C GLN A 177 -12.20 7.54 -16.62
N GLY A 178 -12.79 8.57 -17.21
CA GLY A 178 -12.50 8.99 -18.58
C GLY A 178 -12.66 7.84 -19.58
N PRO A 179 -11.59 7.40 -20.28
CA PRO A 179 -11.68 6.30 -21.25
C PRO A 179 -11.78 4.91 -20.60
N LEU A 180 -11.57 4.79 -19.28
CA LEU A 180 -11.63 3.54 -18.54
C LEU A 180 -13.00 3.39 -17.87
N SER A 181 -13.70 2.31 -18.17
CA SER A 181 -14.80 1.82 -17.33
C SER A 181 -14.59 0.36 -16.98
N LEU A 182 -14.91 -0.01 -15.74
CA LEU A 182 -14.72 -1.36 -15.23
C LEU A 182 -15.91 -1.75 -14.37
N THR A 183 -16.39 -2.98 -14.52
CA THR A 183 -17.33 -3.60 -13.58
C THR A 183 -16.80 -4.96 -13.17
N ALA A 184 -16.79 -5.21 -11.87
CA ALA A 184 -16.35 -6.45 -11.25
C ALA A 184 -17.45 -7.00 -10.31
N HIS A 185 -17.65 -8.31 -10.36
CA HIS A 185 -18.53 -9.08 -9.50
C HIS A 185 -17.68 -10.03 -8.67
N PHE A 186 -17.93 -10.06 -7.37
CA PHE A 186 -17.10 -10.76 -6.40
C PHE A 186 -17.88 -11.95 -5.87
N GLU A 187 -17.35 -13.13 -6.14
CA GLU A 187 -17.84 -14.41 -5.63
C GLU A 187 -16.82 -14.97 -4.63
N LYS A 188 -17.14 -16.13 -4.03
CA LYS A 188 -16.28 -16.74 -2.99
C LYS A 188 -14.90 -17.12 -3.52
N GLU A 189 -14.83 -17.62 -4.75
CA GLU A 189 -13.64 -18.25 -5.34
C GLU A 189 -13.11 -17.50 -6.57
N LYS A 190 -13.81 -16.46 -7.00
CA LYS A 190 -13.40 -15.68 -8.18
C LYS A 190 -13.97 -14.27 -8.20
N ILE A 191 -13.32 -13.43 -8.99
CA ILE A 191 -13.85 -12.14 -9.43
C ILE A 191 -14.05 -12.25 -10.93
N THR A 192 -15.25 -11.93 -11.41
CA THR A 192 -15.54 -11.85 -12.85
C THR A 192 -15.87 -10.40 -13.20
N GLY A 193 -15.57 -9.99 -14.42
CA GLY A 193 -15.87 -8.62 -14.81
C GLY A 193 -15.55 -8.29 -16.24
N THR A 194 -15.80 -7.04 -16.57
CA THR A 194 -15.47 -6.45 -17.87
C THR A 194 -14.73 -5.16 -17.64
N MET A 195 -13.60 -5.00 -18.34
CA MET A 195 -12.85 -3.77 -18.40
C MET A 195 -12.94 -3.21 -19.82
N THR A 196 -13.34 -1.96 -19.93
CA THR A 196 -13.48 -1.23 -21.18
C THR A 196 -12.48 -0.09 -21.19
N MET A 197 -11.67 -0.04 -22.24
CA MET A 197 -10.68 1.02 -22.45
C MET A 197 -10.89 1.64 -23.84
N ALA A 198 -11.19 2.93 -23.89
CA ALA A 198 -11.51 3.68 -25.12
C ALA A 198 -12.51 2.92 -26.03
N GLY A 199 -13.59 2.40 -25.43
CA GLY A 199 -14.66 1.70 -26.14
C GLY A 199 -14.39 0.22 -26.44
N GLN A 200 -13.17 -0.29 -26.23
CA GLN A 200 -12.88 -1.72 -26.38
C GLN A 200 -13.08 -2.45 -25.05
N SER A 201 -14.08 -3.35 -25.00
CA SER A 201 -14.41 -4.16 -23.84
C SER A 201 -13.67 -5.50 -23.86
N LYS A 202 -13.05 -5.88 -22.74
CA LYS A 202 -12.46 -7.21 -22.52
C LYS A 202 -12.95 -7.80 -21.20
N PRO A 203 -13.48 -9.04 -21.20
CA PRO A 203 -13.79 -9.72 -19.96
C PRO A 203 -12.50 -10.11 -19.22
N PHE A 204 -12.60 -10.29 -17.91
CA PHE A 204 -11.53 -10.84 -17.08
C PHE A 204 -12.11 -11.77 -16.00
N GLU A 205 -11.26 -12.68 -15.52
CA GLU A 205 -11.53 -13.51 -14.37
C GLU A 205 -10.27 -13.56 -13.49
N ILE A 206 -10.44 -13.42 -12.18
CA ILE A 206 -9.38 -13.49 -11.18
C ILE A 206 -9.74 -14.61 -10.22
N ALA A 207 -8.92 -15.64 -10.13
CA ALA A 207 -9.10 -16.69 -9.12
C ALA A 207 -8.81 -16.13 -7.71
N LEU A 208 -9.66 -16.47 -6.74
CA LEU A 208 -9.52 -16.09 -5.35
C LEU A 208 -9.23 -17.32 -4.48
N SER A 209 -8.34 -17.15 -3.52
CA SER A 209 -8.10 -18.12 -2.43
C SER A 209 -8.93 -17.80 -1.18
N GLY A 210 -9.77 -16.76 -1.24
CA GLY A 210 -10.67 -16.37 -0.17
C GLY A 210 -11.43 -15.08 -0.49
N PRO A 211 -12.44 -14.74 0.32
CA PRO A 211 -13.32 -13.63 0.03
C PRO A 211 -12.61 -12.27 0.20
N VAL A 212 -12.86 -11.36 -0.75
CA VAL A 212 -12.34 -9.99 -0.72
C VAL A 212 -13.18 -9.15 0.23
N MET A 213 -12.53 -8.39 1.11
CA MET A 213 -13.20 -7.41 1.96
C MET A 213 -13.14 -6.05 1.28
N ALA A 214 -14.17 -5.23 1.50
CA ALA A 214 -14.33 -3.86 1.01
C ALA A 214 -13.04 -3.19 0.48
N ASP A 215 -13.10 -2.75 -0.78
CA ASP A 215 -12.00 -2.12 -1.49
C ASP A 215 -12.46 -0.81 -2.15
N GLY A 216 -11.50 -0.03 -2.65
CA GLY A 216 -11.77 1.28 -3.23
C GLY A 216 -12.48 2.21 -2.23
N PRO A 217 -13.63 2.81 -2.58
CA PRO A 217 -14.30 3.82 -1.77
C PRO A 217 -14.80 3.29 -0.42
N ALA A 218 -15.07 1.98 -0.33
CA ALA A 218 -15.55 1.34 0.89
C ALA A 218 -14.46 1.03 1.92
N THR A 219 -13.17 1.19 1.57
CA THR A 219 -12.04 0.90 2.46
C THR A 219 -12.15 1.69 3.77
N GLY A 220 -12.27 3.03 3.67
CA GLY A 220 -12.35 3.90 4.84
C GLY A 220 -13.52 3.58 5.78
N PRO A 221 -14.77 3.60 5.28
CA PRO A 221 -15.95 3.25 6.08
C PRO A 221 -15.85 1.85 6.74
N THR A 222 -15.29 0.87 6.04
CA THR A 222 -15.11 -0.48 6.58
C THR A 222 -14.09 -0.50 7.72
N LEU A 223 -12.94 0.16 7.56
CA LEU A 223 -11.95 0.25 8.63
C LEU A 223 -12.48 0.98 9.87
N VAL A 224 -13.33 2.00 9.66
CA VAL A 224 -14.02 2.69 10.75
C VAL A 224 -14.91 1.73 11.54
N ALA A 225 -15.73 0.93 10.84
CA ALA A 225 -16.60 -0.05 11.50
C ALA A 225 -15.82 -1.15 12.24
N LEU A 226 -14.71 -1.62 11.66
CA LEU A 226 -13.83 -2.61 12.30
C LEU A 226 -13.09 -2.06 13.51
N ALA A 227 -12.66 -0.80 13.45
CA ALA A 227 -11.99 -0.15 14.57
C ALA A 227 -12.86 -0.15 15.85
N GLN A 228 -14.18 -0.24 15.75
CA GLN A 228 -15.08 -0.23 16.91
C GLN A 228 -15.10 -1.55 17.71
N GLN A 229 -14.67 -2.67 17.13
CA GLN A 229 -14.91 -4.00 17.70
C GLN A 229 -13.88 -4.46 18.73
N GLY A 230 -12.78 -3.73 18.89
CA GLY A 230 -11.61 -4.24 19.58
C GLY A 230 -10.87 -5.31 18.77
N GLY A 231 -9.71 -5.76 19.27
CA GLY A 231 -8.78 -6.63 18.55
C GLY A 231 -7.62 -5.85 17.92
N GLU A 232 -6.43 -6.46 17.91
CA GLU A 232 -5.19 -5.76 17.52
C GLU A 232 -4.92 -5.80 16.02
N SER A 233 -5.38 -6.84 15.30
CA SER A 233 -5.15 -6.95 13.85
C SER A 233 -6.15 -7.84 13.13
N TRP A 234 -6.30 -7.61 11.82
CA TRP A 234 -7.17 -8.36 10.92
C TRP A 234 -6.49 -8.58 9.57
N THR A 235 -6.83 -9.68 8.90
CA THR A 235 -6.30 -10.00 7.57
C THR A 235 -7.43 -10.24 6.58
N PHE A 236 -7.29 -9.75 5.34
CA PHE A 236 -8.26 -9.96 4.27
C PHE A 236 -7.60 -9.82 2.90
N PHE A 237 -8.27 -10.27 1.85
CA PHE A 237 -7.84 -10.00 0.48
C PHE A 237 -8.39 -8.65 -0.02
N ARG A 238 -7.57 -7.92 -0.77
CA ARG A 238 -7.98 -6.80 -1.63
C ARG A 238 -7.78 -7.17 -3.09
N ALA A 239 -8.65 -6.67 -3.96
CA ALA A 239 -8.50 -6.84 -5.39
C ALA A 239 -7.71 -5.68 -6.01
N ASP A 240 -6.76 -6.00 -6.87
CA ASP A 240 -6.23 -5.08 -7.85
C ASP A 240 -6.87 -5.42 -9.20
N LEU A 241 -7.92 -4.69 -9.53
CA LEU A 241 -8.69 -4.93 -10.75
C LEU A 241 -7.92 -4.52 -12.02
N LEU A 242 -6.92 -3.64 -11.90
CA LEU A 242 -6.08 -3.23 -13.03
C LEU A 242 -5.00 -4.28 -13.31
N ARG A 243 -4.35 -4.80 -12.27
CA ARG A 243 -3.38 -5.90 -12.39
C ARG A 243 -4.03 -7.28 -12.48
N GLN A 244 -5.34 -7.35 -12.31
CA GLN A 244 -6.15 -8.58 -12.29
C GLN A 244 -5.63 -9.62 -11.28
N GLN A 245 -5.37 -9.16 -10.06
CA GLN A 245 -4.81 -9.98 -8.98
C GLN A 245 -5.55 -9.70 -7.67
N ALA A 246 -5.48 -10.65 -6.74
CA ALA A 246 -5.86 -10.42 -5.35
C ALA A 246 -4.61 -10.49 -4.48
N GLN A 247 -4.47 -9.55 -3.56
CA GLN A 247 -3.33 -9.47 -2.65
C GLN A 247 -3.83 -9.52 -1.20
N PRO A 248 -3.13 -10.24 -0.32
CA PRO A 248 -3.45 -10.25 1.08
C PRO A 248 -3.05 -8.91 1.71
N CYS A 249 -3.86 -8.47 2.66
CA CYS A 249 -3.67 -7.27 3.45
C CYS A 249 -3.81 -7.60 4.92
N GLN A 250 -3.03 -6.91 5.75
CA GLN A 250 -3.14 -6.91 7.19
C GLN A 250 -3.41 -5.50 7.68
N VAL A 251 -4.40 -5.34 8.53
CA VAL A 251 -4.68 -4.12 9.27
C VAL A 251 -4.30 -4.34 10.73
N THR A 252 -3.64 -3.38 11.35
CA THR A 252 -3.21 -3.41 12.75
C THR A 252 -3.61 -2.12 13.45
N ILE A 253 -4.21 -2.21 14.63
CA ILE A 253 -4.41 -1.04 15.51
C ILE A 253 -3.06 -0.71 16.16
N LEU A 254 -2.57 0.51 15.93
CA LEU A 254 -1.30 0.99 16.50
C LEU A 254 -1.47 1.70 17.84
N GLY A 255 -2.70 2.02 18.22
CA GLY A 255 -3.05 2.71 19.46
C GLY A 255 -3.86 3.97 19.21
N GLU A 256 -3.87 4.86 20.21
CA GLU A 256 -4.56 6.15 20.14
C GLU A 256 -3.56 7.27 19.81
N GLU A 257 -3.97 8.19 18.95
CA GLU A 257 -3.21 9.38 18.56
C GLU A 257 -4.17 10.57 18.48
N THR A 258 -3.76 11.72 19.01
CA THR A 258 -4.54 12.94 18.85
C THR A 258 -4.17 13.64 17.55
N VAL A 259 -5.17 13.94 16.73
CA VAL A 259 -5.00 14.59 15.42
C VAL A 259 -5.60 15.99 15.47
N ALA A 260 -4.81 16.99 15.06
CA ALA A 260 -5.32 18.32 14.81
C ALA A 260 -6.30 18.30 13.63
N TRP A 261 -7.50 18.82 13.84
CA TRP A 261 -8.54 18.92 12.81
C TRP A 261 -9.31 20.22 13.02
N GLU A 262 -9.28 21.09 12.02
CA GLU A 262 -9.70 22.48 12.12
C GLU A 262 -9.01 23.21 13.30
N SER A 263 -9.80 23.84 14.17
CA SER A 263 -9.37 24.51 15.40
C SER A 263 -9.39 23.56 16.62
N SER A 264 -9.70 22.28 16.41
CA SER A 264 -9.87 21.28 17.47
C SER A 264 -8.78 20.21 17.43
N SER A 265 -8.69 19.48 18.54
CA SER A 265 -7.81 18.33 18.69
C SER A 265 -8.68 17.10 18.91
N VAL A 266 -8.64 16.15 17.99
CA VAL A 266 -9.55 15.00 17.97
C VAL A 266 -8.79 13.74 18.38
N PRO A 267 -9.20 13.03 19.45
CA PRO A 267 -8.63 11.72 19.76
C PRO A 267 -9.05 10.73 18.67
N THR A 268 -8.08 9.99 18.13
CA THR A 268 -8.32 9.03 17.06
C THR A 268 -7.62 7.71 17.34
N THR A 269 -8.24 6.63 16.93
CA THR A 269 -7.58 5.34 16.83
C THR A 269 -6.75 5.30 15.55
N LYS A 270 -5.45 5.04 15.68
CA LYS A 270 -4.52 4.90 14.57
C LYS A 270 -4.48 3.45 14.10
N LEU A 271 -4.66 3.23 12.80
CA LEU A 271 -4.56 1.93 12.16
C LEU A 271 -3.50 1.96 11.06
N GLU A 272 -2.78 0.87 10.87
CA GLU A 272 -1.94 0.64 9.70
C GLU A 272 -2.49 -0.50 8.87
N MET A 273 -2.61 -0.31 7.55
CA MET A 273 -2.89 -1.36 6.58
C MET A 273 -1.65 -1.58 5.70
N VAL A 274 -1.20 -2.83 5.63
CA VAL A 274 -0.11 -3.27 4.76
C VAL A 274 -0.64 -4.33 3.81
N CYS A 275 -0.45 -4.16 2.50
CA CYS A 275 -0.88 -5.12 1.48
C CYS A 275 0.28 -5.59 0.60
N GLY A 276 0.13 -6.76 -0.01
CA GLY A 276 1.05 -7.24 -1.05
C GLY A 276 2.49 -7.38 -0.56
N GLU A 277 2.67 -7.84 0.69
CA GLU A 277 3.99 -7.95 1.35
C GLU A 277 4.73 -6.61 1.57
N GLY A 278 3.99 -5.50 1.65
CA GLY A 278 4.56 -4.17 1.90
C GLY A 278 4.55 -3.23 0.71
N GLU A 279 4.04 -3.68 -0.45
CA GLU A 279 3.88 -2.85 -1.65
C GLU A 279 3.01 -1.61 -1.40
N ASP A 280 1.95 -1.78 -0.62
CA ASP A 280 1.09 -0.70 -0.21
C ASP A 280 1.11 -0.61 1.32
N ARG A 281 1.35 0.59 1.84
CA ARG A 281 1.30 0.89 3.27
C ARG A 281 0.51 2.17 3.49
N PHE A 282 -0.58 2.06 4.23
CA PHE A 282 -1.47 3.17 4.56
C PHE A 282 -1.72 3.24 6.05
N THR A 283 -1.66 4.44 6.60
CA THR A 283 -2.10 4.75 7.96
C THR A 283 -3.46 5.45 7.90
N PHE A 284 -4.35 5.10 8.82
CA PHE A 284 -5.69 5.64 8.97
C PHE A 284 -5.86 6.15 10.39
N TRP A 285 -6.57 7.26 10.54
CA TRP A 285 -6.92 7.84 11.83
C TRP A 285 -8.43 7.94 11.90
N VAL A 286 -9.02 7.12 12.76
CA VAL A 286 -10.47 6.94 12.91
C VAL A 286 -10.92 7.68 14.15
N ASP A 287 -11.89 8.58 14.00
CA ASP A 287 -12.63 9.12 15.13
C ASP A 287 -13.77 8.16 15.47
N ARG A 288 -13.55 7.37 16.52
CA ARG A 288 -14.55 6.38 16.98
C ARG A 288 -15.82 7.01 17.52
N SER A 289 -15.75 8.24 18.06
CA SER A 289 -16.91 8.93 18.66
C SER A 289 -17.90 9.39 17.59
N ARG A 290 -17.38 9.87 16.45
CA ARG A 290 -18.18 10.31 15.30
C ARG A 290 -18.40 9.19 14.28
N ASN A 291 -17.71 8.06 14.43
CA ASN A 291 -17.73 6.93 13.49
C ASN A 291 -17.34 7.36 12.07
N VAL A 292 -16.24 8.11 11.94
CA VAL A 292 -15.72 8.62 10.66
C VAL A 292 -14.22 8.42 10.52
N LEU A 293 -13.76 8.33 9.26
CA LEU A 293 -12.34 8.40 8.94
C LEU A 293 -11.93 9.87 8.91
N LEU A 294 -11.09 10.29 9.85
CA LEU A 294 -10.65 11.68 9.94
C LEU A 294 -9.58 12.01 8.90
N LYS A 295 -8.59 11.12 8.77
CA LYS A 295 -7.55 11.22 7.73
C LYS A 295 -6.95 9.86 7.41
N SER A 296 -6.29 9.77 6.26
CA SER A 296 -5.42 8.65 5.91
C SER A 296 -4.21 9.15 5.12
N SER A 297 -3.11 8.42 5.19
CA SER A 297 -1.89 8.72 4.44
C SER A 297 -1.14 7.44 4.14
N GLY A 298 -0.64 7.29 2.93
CA GLY A 298 0.12 6.11 2.56
C GLY A 298 0.71 6.16 1.18
N GLN A 299 1.60 5.21 0.92
CA GLN A 299 2.22 5.02 -0.37
C GLN A 299 1.63 3.79 -1.05
N SER A 300 1.47 3.86 -2.38
CA SER A 300 1.07 2.71 -3.17
C SER A 300 2.02 2.43 -4.32
N ALA A 301 2.69 1.29 -4.26
CA ALA A 301 3.47 0.78 -5.39
C ALA A 301 2.59 0.48 -6.61
N ARG A 302 1.30 0.17 -6.40
CA ARG A 302 0.32 -0.04 -7.48
C ARG A 302 0.07 1.20 -8.33
N MET A 303 0.16 2.37 -7.72
CA MET A 303 0.04 3.66 -8.39
C MET A 303 1.39 4.26 -8.80
N GLY A 304 2.45 3.44 -8.93
CA GLY A 304 3.77 3.92 -9.33
C GLY A 304 4.54 4.61 -8.20
N GLY A 305 4.27 4.22 -6.94
CA GLY A 305 4.99 4.73 -5.75
C GLY A 305 4.47 6.09 -5.26
N VAL A 306 3.27 6.48 -5.69
CA VAL A 306 2.61 7.73 -5.32
C VAL A 306 2.23 7.71 -3.84
N THR A 307 2.45 8.84 -3.16
CA THR A 307 1.97 9.08 -1.79
C THR A 307 0.64 9.81 -1.84
N ILE A 308 -0.33 9.33 -1.09
CA ILE A 308 -1.68 9.89 -1.01
C ILE A 308 -1.95 10.30 0.42
N HIS A 309 -2.49 11.50 0.58
CA HIS A 309 -3.04 12.01 1.83
C HIS A 309 -4.51 12.33 1.61
N ARG A 310 -5.35 11.94 2.55
CA ARG A 310 -6.77 12.24 2.57
C ARG A 310 -7.13 12.81 3.93
N THR A 311 -7.83 13.93 3.98
CA THR A 311 -8.31 14.56 5.23
C THR A 311 -9.77 14.92 5.08
N LEU A 312 -10.58 14.57 6.08
CA LEU A 312 -12.01 14.89 6.14
C LEU A 312 -12.19 16.41 6.19
N LEU A 313 -13.09 16.92 5.34
CA LEU A 313 -13.50 18.31 5.32
C LEU A 313 -14.67 18.53 6.30
N PRO A 314 -14.83 19.77 6.82
CA PRO A 314 -15.95 20.15 7.67
C PRO A 314 -17.34 19.92 7.03
#